data_AF-A0A9X4GMF8-F1
#
_entry.id   AF-A0A9X4GMF8-F1
#
_cell.length_a   1.000
_cell.length_b   1.000
_cell.length_c   1.000
_cell.angle_alpha   90.00
_cell.angle_beta   90.00
_cell.angle_gamma   90.00
#
_symmetry.space_group_name_H-M   'P 1'
#
loop_
_entity.id
_entity.type
_entity.pdbx_description
1 polymer ?
#
loop_
_entity_poly.entity_id
_entity_poly.type
_entity_poly.pdbx_seq_one_letter_code
_entity_poly.pdbx_strand_id
1 'polypeptide(L)'
;MISGVLYALLAGLMWGLIFVGPLIVPEYPAVLQSMGRYLALGLIALPIAWLGRVRLRQLVRKDWITALTLTMMGNLIYYVCLASAIQRTGAPVSTMIIGTLPVVIPVFANLLYSQRDGKLSWWRLSPALVLIGIGLLCVNISELNQGLPDFSGWRYGSGIALALVSVVCWAWYALRNARWLRENPDKHPMMWATAQALVTLPVSLFGYIAACMWLNGQTSDFALPFGPRPGVFIGLMIAIAVLCSWVGALCWNVASQKLPTVILGPLIVFETLAGLLYTFILREEFPPLLTVSGIALLMVGVVIAVRAKPQKPSVVVVSQS
;
A
#
# COMPACT_ATOMS: atom_id res chain seq x y z
N MET A 1 -2.11 -22.35 -1.89
CA MET A 1 -2.38 -21.46 -0.74
C MET A 1 -1.10 -21.04 -0.02
N ILE A 2 -0.29 -21.96 0.51
CA ILE A 2 0.95 -21.65 1.27
C ILE A 2 1.91 -20.73 0.48
N SER A 3 2.22 -21.07 -0.78
CA SER A 3 3.08 -20.22 -1.62
C SER A 3 2.53 -18.79 -1.76
N GLY A 4 1.21 -18.61 -1.87
CA GLY A 4 0.60 -17.29 -1.96
C GLY A 4 0.74 -16.49 -0.66
N VAL A 5 0.59 -17.14 0.50
CA VAL A 5 0.79 -16.49 1.81
C VAL A 5 2.24 -16.10 2.01
N LEU A 6 3.19 -16.95 1.59
CA LEU A 6 4.62 -16.63 1.65
C LEU A 6 4.98 -15.41 0.79
N TYR A 7 4.40 -15.31 -0.42
CA TYR A 7 4.57 -14.12 -1.25
C TYR A 7 3.94 -12.87 -0.65
N ALA A 8 2.78 -12.98 0.02
CA ALA A 8 2.17 -11.86 0.72
C ALA A 8 3.02 -11.42 1.94
N LEU A 9 3.61 -12.37 2.67
CA LEU A 9 4.56 -12.10 3.76
C LEU A 9 5.80 -11.37 3.24
N LEU A 10 6.41 -11.87 2.16
CA LEU A 10 7.55 -11.22 1.52
C LEU A 10 7.20 -9.80 1.04
N ALA A 11 6.01 -9.62 0.44
CA ALA A 11 5.53 -8.30 0.05
C ALA A 11 5.39 -7.38 1.26
N GLY A 12 4.81 -7.86 2.37
CA GLY A 12 4.69 -7.09 3.61
C GLY A 12 6.06 -6.70 4.20
N LEU A 13 7.02 -7.62 4.25
CA LEU A 13 8.39 -7.33 4.68
C LEU A 13 9.05 -6.26 3.79
N MET A 14 8.90 -6.37 2.47
CA MET A 14 9.44 -5.39 1.54
C MET A 14 8.75 -4.03 1.70
N TRP A 15 7.43 -3.98 1.87
CA TRP A 15 6.70 -2.72 2.06
C TRP A 15 6.98 -2.07 3.41
N GLY A 16 7.20 -2.86 4.47
CA GLY A 16 7.58 -2.36 5.80
C GLY A 16 8.86 -1.51 5.79
N LEU A 17 9.78 -1.74 4.84
CA LEU A 17 10.98 -0.90 4.68
C LEU A 17 10.66 0.56 4.34
N ILE A 18 9.45 0.87 3.86
CA ILE A 18 9.05 2.25 3.56
C ILE A 18 9.03 3.13 4.81
N PHE A 19 8.84 2.55 6.00
CA PHE A 19 8.88 3.26 7.28
C PHE A 19 10.30 3.60 7.73
N VAL A 20 11.30 2.86 7.24
CA VAL A 20 12.73 3.09 7.55
C VAL A 20 13.25 4.33 6.83
N GLY A 21 12.81 4.57 5.60
CA GLY A 21 13.31 5.65 4.75
C GLY A 21 13.27 7.03 5.43
N PRO A 22 12.08 7.49 5.87
CA PRO A 22 11.93 8.77 6.57
C PRO A 22 12.75 8.90 7.86
N LEU A 23 13.10 7.78 8.52
CA LEU A 23 13.92 7.80 9.73
C LEU A 23 15.41 8.06 9.44
N ILE A 24 15.89 7.66 8.25
CA ILE A 24 17.28 7.88 7.82
C ILE A 24 17.48 9.29 7.26
N VAL A 25 16.43 9.86 6.64
CA VAL A 25 16.44 11.18 6.00
C VAL A 25 15.27 12.06 6.49
N PRO A 26 15.17 12.34 7.80
CA PRO A 26 14.07 13.12 8.39
C PRO A 26 13.97 14.55 7.83
N GLU A 27 15.07 15.10 7.33
CA GLU A 27 15.16 16.44 6.75
C GLU A 27 14.53 16.55 5.35
N TYR A 28 14.12 15.44 4.73
CA TYR A 28 13.56 15.43 3.38
C TYR A 28 12.02 15.45 3.41
N PRO A 29 11.38 16.39 2.68
CA PRO A 29 9.92 16.41 2.58
C PRO A 29 9.35 15.10 2.03
N ALA A 30 8.26 14.62 2.63
CA ALA A 30 7.62 13.35 2.25
C ALA A 30 7.21 13.30 0.76
N VAL A 31 6.86 14.45 0.18
CA VAL A 31 6.54 14.56 -1.25
C VAL A 31 7.76 14.24 -2.11
N LEU A 32 8.95 14.74 -1.73
CA LEU A 32 10.20 14.49 -2.47
C LEU A 32 10.62 13.01 -2.34
N GLN A 33 10.47 12.41 -1.15
CA GLN A 33 10.73 10.98 -0.95
C GLN A 33 9.78 10.10 -1.78
N SER A 34 8.48 10.41 -1.79
CA SER A 34 7.51 9.63 -2.57
C SER A 34 7.73 9.75 -4.08
N MET A 35 7.87 10.99 -4.59
CA MET A 35 8.12 11.22 -6.02
C MET A 35 9.48 10.68 -6.46
N GLY A 36 10.52 10.83 -5.62
CA GLY A 36 11.85 10.28 -5.86
C GLY A 36 11.86 8.75 -5.98
N ARG A 37 11.16 8.05 -5.08
CA ARG A 37 10.97 6.59 -5.14
C ARG A 37 10.30 6.16 -6.45
N TYR A 38 9.22 6.83 -6.84
CA TYR A 38 8.50 6.47 -8.08
C TYR A 38 9.25 6.86 -9.35
N LEU A 39 10.04 7.93 -9.31
CA LEU A 39 10.95 8.32 -10.38
C LEU A 39 12.04 7.26 -10.55
N ALA A 40 12.69 6.86 -9.46
CA ALA A 40 13.68 5.77 -9.46
C ALA A 40 13.07 4.46 -9.97
N LEU A 41 11.86 4.11 -9.52
CA LEU A 41 11.13 2.93 -10.00
C LEU A 41 10.91 2.99 -11.52
N GLY A 42 10.44 4.13 -12.04
CA GLY A 42 10.21 4.32 -13.47
C GLY A 42 11.50 4.22 -14.29
N LEU A 43 12.59 4.81 -13.80
CA LEU A 43 13.91 4.74 -14.45
C LEU A 43 14.47 3.31 -14.47
N ILE A 44 14.32 2.56 -13.37
CA ILE A 44 14.72 1.15 -13.29
C ILE A 44 13.83 0.27 -14.16
N ALA A 45 12.56 0.64 -14.33
CA ALA A 45 11.64 -0.09 -15.20
C ALA A 45 11.99 0.06 -16.69
N LEU A 46 12.67 1.12 -17.13
CA LEU A 46 13.07 1.31 -18.54
C LEU A 46 13.94 0.17 -19.10
N PRO A 47 15.09 -0.20 -18.50
CA PRO A 47 15.90 -1.31 -18.99
C PRO A 47 15.16 -2.66 -18.90
N ILE A 48 14.37 -2.87 -17.83
CA ILE A 48 13.56 -4.08 -17.66
C ILE A 48 12.50 -4.18 -18.76
N ALA A 49 11.85 -3.06 -19.09
CA ALA A 49 10.88 -2.97 -20.17
C ALA A 49 11.53 -3.20 -21.54
N TRP A 50 12.75 -2.69 -21.74
CA TRP A 50 13.50 -2.89 -22.97
C TRP A 50 13.84 -4.36 -23.21
N LEU A 51 14.30 -5.05 -22.17
CA LEU A 51 14.58 -6.49 -22.20
C LEU A 51 13.28 -7.31 -22.33
N GLY A 52 12.21 -6.88 -21.65
CA GLY A 52 10.89 -7.50 -21.66
C GLY A 52 9.95 -7.07 -22.80
N ARG A 53 10.46 -6.34 -23.81
CA ARG A 53 9.62 -5.65 -24.83
C ARG A 53 8.65 -6.57 -25.58
N VAL A 54 9.04 -7.82 -25.80
CA VAL A 54 8.19 -8.81 -26.49
C VAL A 54 6.93 -9.12 -25.67
N ARG A 55 7.07 -9.21 -24.34
CA ARG A 55 5.96 -9.44 -23.42
C ARG A 55 5.10 -8.19 -23.27
N LEU A 56 5.70 -6.99 -23.19
CA LEU A 56 4.96 -5.73 -23.12
C LEU A 56 4.14 -5.43 -24.38
N ARG A 57 4.61 -5.85 -25.56
CA ARG A 57 3.86 -5.72 -26.82
C ARG A 57 2.56 -6.54 -26.86
N GLN A 58 2.39 -7.50 -25.95
CA GLN A 58 1.15 -8.27 -25.82
C GLN A 58 0.04 -7.48 -25.11
N LEU A 59 0.35 -6.34 -24.48
CA LEU A 59 -0.64 -5.48 -23.83
C LEU A 59 -1.39 -4.64 -24.85
N VAL A 60 -2.72 -4.68 -24.75
CA VAL A 60 -3.60 -3.88 -25.61
C VAL A 60 -3.76 -2.47 -25.02
N ARG A 61 -4.19 -1.49 -25.82
CA ARG A 61 -4.45 -0.10 -25.35
C ARG A 61 -5.30 -0.05 -24.08
N LYS A 62 -6.29 -0.94 -23.94
CA LYS A 62 -7.14 -1.06 -22.73
C LYS A 62 -6.35 -1.42 -21.47
N ASP A 63 -5.31 -2.25 -21.60
CA ASP A 63 -4.45 -2.64 -20.48
C ASP A 63 -3.60 -1.45 -20.00
N TRP A 64 -3.09 -0.64 -20.93
CA TRP A 64 -2.34 0.58 -20.61
C TRP A 64 -3.20 1.64 -19.92
N ILE A 65 -4.44 1.84 -20.36
CA ILE A 65 -5.39 2.73 -19.69
C ILE A 65 -5.72 2.21 -18.28
N THR A 66 -5.86 0.88 -18.14
CA THR A 66 -6.09 0.26 -16.83
C THR A 66 -4.89 0.45 -15.91
N ALA A 67 -3.67 0.24 -16.42
CA ALA A 67 -2.44 0.48 -15.67
C ALA A 67 -2.33 1.94 -15.23
N LEU A 68 -2.61 2.90 -16.13
CA LEU A 68 -2.65 4.33 -15.81
C LEU A 68 -3.67 4.65 -14.71
N THR A 69 -4.91 4.16 -14.86
CA THR A 69 -5.98 4.43 -13.88
C THR A 69 -5.61 3.87 -12.51
N LEU A 70 -5.05 2.66 -12.47
CA LEU A 70 -4.58 2.03 -11.23
C LEU A 70 -3.43 2.82 -10.61
N THR A 71 -2.43 3.21 -11.40
CA THR A 71 -1.30 4.03 -10.94
C THR A 71 -1.79 5.39 -10.41
N MET A 72 -2.72 6.05 -11.09
CA MET A 72 -3.25 7.34 -10.65
C MET A 72 -4.00 7.22 -9.32
N MET A 73 -4.83 6.19 -9.15
CA MET A 73 -5.59 5.99 -7.91
C MET A 73 -4.71 5.48 -6.76
N GLY A 74 -3.87 4.47 -7.00
CA GLY A 74 -3.06 3.80 -5.99
C GLY A 74 -1.79 4.54 -5.59
N ASN A 75 -1.23 5.35 -6.50
CA ASN A 75 -0.04 6.16 -6.21
C ASN A 75 -0.44 7.63 -6.07
N LEU A 76 -0.83 8.32 -7.14
CA LEU A 76 -0.92 9.79 -7.09
C LEU A 76 -2.03 10.32 -6.16
N ILE A 77 -3.29 9.99 -6.44
CA ILE A 77 -4.45 10.52 -5.72
C ILE A 77 -4.40 10.06 -4.26
N TYR A 78 -4.12 8.77 -4.04
CA TYR A 78 -3.85 8.22 -2.71
C TYR A 78 -2.83 9.05 -1.94
N TYR A 79 -1.62 9.27 -2.48
CA TYR A 79 -0.57 10.00 -1.77
C TYR A 79 -0.91 11.47 -1.55
N VAL A 80 -1.55 12.14 -2.50
CA VAL A 80 -1.97 13.55 -2.35
C VAL A 80 -3.00 13.67 -1.23
N CYS A 81 -4.00 12.79 -1.21
CA CYS A 81 -5.00 12.74 -0.14
C CYS A 81 -4.35 12.42 1.21
N LEU A 82 -3.46 11.43 1.28
CA LEU A 82 -2.76 11.06 2.50
C LEU A 82 -1.87 12.19 3.03
N ALA A 83 -1.02 12.79 2.19
CA ALA A 83 -0.15 13.89 2.60
C ALA A 83 -0.96 15.09 3.08
N SER A 84 -2.05 15.42 2.38
CA SER A 84 -2.97 16.48 2.78
C SER A 84 -3.70 16.17 4.10
N ALA A 85 -4.04 14.90 4.35
CA ALA A 85 -4.62 14.46 5.61
C ALA A 85 -3.62 14.61 6.77
N ILE A 86 -2.37 14.16 6.58
CA ILE A 86 -1.30 14.28 7.58
C ILE A 86 -1.07 15.73 7.99
N GLN A 87 -1.03 16.66 7.03
CA GLN A 87 -0.88 18.09 7.33
C GLN A 87 -2.08 18.69 8.10
N ARG A 88 -3.25 18.07 8.01
CA ARG A 88 -4.49 18.59 8.60
C ARG A 88 -4.86 17.94 9.94
N THR A 89 -4.62 16.65 10.13
CA THR A 89 -4.95 15.88 11.34
C THR A 89 -3.74 15.46 12.16
N GLY A 90 -2.53 15.61 11.61
CA GLY A 90 -1.32 14.99 12.12
C GLY A 90 -1.10 13.59 11.56
N ALA A 91 0.16 13.15 11.62
CA ALA A 91 0.58 11.82 11.16
C ALA A 91 -0.13 10.67 11.90
N PRO A 92 -0.25 10.67 13.26
CA PRO A 92 -0.83 9.54 13.98
C PRO A 92 -2.26 9.23 13.52
N VAL A 93 -3.15 10.24 13.46
CA VAL A 93 -4.55 10.06 13.06
C VAL A 93 -4.68 9.53 11.63
N SER A 94 -3.92 10.11 10.70
CA SER A 94 -3.92 9.65 9.31
C SER A 94 -3.41 8.22 9.17
N THR A 95 -2.35 7.84 9.90
CA THR A 95 -1.83 6.48 9.89
C THR A 95 -2.79 5.48 10.53
N MET A 96 -3.58 5.87 11.56
CA MET A 96 -4.62 4.99 12.11
C MET A 96 -5.67 4.66 11.05
N ILE A 97 -6.15 5.68 10.34
CA ILE A 97 -7.20 5.54 9.32
C ILE A 97 -6.70 4.65 8.18
N ILE A 98 -5.48 4.87 7.69
CA ILE A 98 -4.86 4.02 6.67
C ILE A 98 -4.61 2.61 7.20
N GLY A 99 -4.23 2.47 8.47
CA GLY A 99 -4.05 1.20 9.15
C GLY A 99 -5.28 0.30 9.10
N THR A 100 -6.48 0.83 8.85
CA THR A 100 -7.71 0.04 8.69
C THR A 100 -7.81 -0.73 7.37
N LEU A 101 -6.90 -0.54 6.41
CA LEU A 101 -6.89 -1.24 5.11
C LEU A 101 -7.06 -2.77 5.22
N PRO A 102 -6.40 -3.49 6.15
CA PRO A 102 -6.58 -4.93 6.30
C PRO A 102 -8.01 -5.33 6.69
N VAL A 103 -8.82 -4.39 7.19
CA VAL A 103 -10.25 -4.59 7.48
C VAL A 103 -11.12 -4.14 6.32
N VAL A 104 -10.83 -2.98 5.74
CA VAL A 104 -11.62 -2.36 4.67
C VAL A 104 -11.59 -3.22 3.40
N ILE A 105 -10.42 -3.73 3.02
CA ILE A 105 -10.26 -4.50 1.78
C ILE A 105 -11.07 -5.80 1.77
N PRO A 106 -11.00 -6.68 2.79
CA PRO A 106 -11.83 -7.88 2.79
C PRO A 106 -13.33 -7.55 2.87
N VAL A 107 -13.73 -6.46 3.54
CA VAL A 107 -15.13 -5.99 3.56
C VAL A 107 -15.60 -5.63 2.16
N PHE A 108 -14.88 -4.74 1.46
CA PHE A 108 -15.22 -4.37 0.09
C PHE A 108 -15.10 -5.54 -0.89
N ALA A 109 -14.11 -6.42 -0.69
CA ALA A 109 -13.97 -7.65 -1.47
C ALA A 109 -15.21 -8.55 -1.34
N ASN A 110 -15.68 -8.78 -0.11
CA ASN A 110 -16.83 -9.63 0.15
C ASN A 110 -18.15 -8.96 -0.31
N LEU A 111 -18.31 -7.66 -0.12
CA LEU A 111 -19.52 -6.94 -0.54
C LEU A 111 -19.65 -6.85 -2.07
N LEU A 112 -18.60 -6.36 -2.75
CA LEU A 112 -18.66 -6.05 -4.18
C LEU A 112 -18.41 -7.26 -5.07
N TYR A 113 -17.70 -8.28 -4.58
CA TYR A 113 -17.20 -9.38 -5.41
C TYR A 113 -17.59 -10.78 -4.90
N SER A 114 -18.51 -10.84 -3.93
CA SER A 114 -19.08 -12.09 -3.39
C SER A 114 -19.57 -13.10 -4.44
N GLN A 115 -20.12 -12.61 -5.55
CA GLN A 115 -20.69 -13.47 -6.61
C GLN A 115 -19.63 -14.21 -7.43
N ARG A 116 -18.38 -13.72 -7.50
CA ARG A 116 -17.31 -14.29 -8.34
C ARG A 116 -16.15 -14.91 -7.54
N ASP A 117 -15.71 -14.24 -6.47
CA ASP A 117 -14.54 -14.67 -5.68
C ASP A 117 -14.89 -15.66 -4.56
N GLY A 118 -16.18 -16.01 -4.41
CA GLY A 118 -16.73 -16.80 -3.32
C GLY A 118 -17.13 -15.94 -2.12
N LYS A 119 -18.24 -16.30 -1.47
CA LYS A 119 -18.70 -15.63 -0.25
C LYS A 119 -17.93 -16.21 0.94
N LEU A 120 -17.32 -15.34 1.76
CA LEU A 120 -17.02 -15.74 3.14
C LEU A 120 -18.24 -15.42 4.00
N SER A 121 -18.66 -16.37 4.83
CA SER A 121 -19.72 -16.10 5.80
C SER A 121 -19.28 -14.99 6.75
N TRP A 122 -20.10 -13.95 6.87
CA TRP A 122 -19.82 -12.80 7.74
C TRP A 122 -19.51 -13.22 9.17
N TRP A 123 -20.13 -14.29 9.66
CA TRP A 123 -19.88 -14.91 10.96
C TRP A 123 -18.45 -15.44 11.17
N ARG A 124 -17.73 -15.81 10.09
CA ARG A 124 -16.33 -16.26 10.17
C ARG A 124 -15.34 -15.12 9.96
N LEU A 125 -15.74 -14.10 9.21
CA LEU A 125 -14.90 -12.95 8.91
C LEU A 125 -14.95 -11.89 10.02
N SER A 126 -16.12 -11.63 10.61
CA SER A 126 -16.30 -10.57 11.61
C SER A 126 -15.40 -10.71 12.84
N PRO A 127 -15.15 -11.90 13.42
CA PRO A 127 -14.27 -12.00 14.59
C PRO A 127 -12.82 -11.64 14.24
N ALA A 128 -12.35 -12.04 13.04
CA ALA A 128 -11.02 -11.70 12.56
C ALA A 128 -10.88 -10.19 12.31
N LEU A 129 -11.88 -9.56 11.69
CA LEU A 129 -11.87 -8.13 11.44
C LEU A 129 -11.94 -7.30 12.71
N VAL A 130 -12.74 -7.73 13.69
CA VAL A 130 -12.82 -7.09 15.01
C VAL A 130 -11.47 -7.18 15.73
N LEU A 131 -10.83 -8.36 15.73
CA LEU A 131 -9.51 -8.53 16.35
C LEU A 131 -8.43 -7.68 15.67
N ILE A 132 -8.41 -7.64 14.32
CA ILE A 132 -7.51 -6.76 13.57
C ILE A 132 -7.79 -5.30 13.90
N GLY A 133 -9.07 -4.90 13.94
CA GLY A 133 -9.47 -3.53 14.29
C GLY A 133 -9.03 -3.13 15.70
N ILE A 134 -9.26 -3.98 16.70
CA ILE A 134 -8.84 -3.74 18.08
C ILE A 134 -7.31 -3.72 18.17
N GLY A 135 -6.62 -4.65 17.52
CA GLY A 135 -5.15 -4.70 17.51
C GLY A 135 -4.55 -3.41 16.92
N LEU A 136 -5.11 -2.91 15.81
CA LEU A 136 -4.74 -1.62 15.25
C LEU A 136 -5.03 -0.48 16.22
N LEU A 137 -6.21 -0.43 16.86
CA LEU A 137 -6.52 0.60 17.85
C LEU A 137 -5.52 0.61 19.01
N CYS A 138 -5.14 -0.55 19.54
CA CYS A 138 -4.14 -0.66 20.60
C CYS A 138 -2.78 -0.08 20.17
N VAL A 139 -2.26 -0.49 19.01
CA VAL A 139 -0.98 0.02 18.48
C VAL A 139 -1.03 1.53 18.23
N ASN A 140 -2.18 2.06 17.84
CA ASN A 140 -2.31 3.47 17.50
C ASN A 140 -2.60 4.37 18.72
N ILE A 141 -3.31 3.88 19.75
CA ILE A 141 -3.56 4.64 20.99
C ILE A 141 -2.26 4.94 21.73
N SER A 142 -1.27 4.03 21.70
CA SER A 142 0.05 4.32 22.28
C SER A 142 0.75 5.52 21.65
N GLU A 143 0.50 5.80 20.37
CA GLU A 143 1.09 6.94 19.65
C GLU A 143 0.34 8.25 19.92
N LEU A 144 -0.95 8.20 20.26
CA LEU A 144 -1.80 9.38 20.46
C LEU A 144 -1.54 10.16 21.75
N ASN A 145 -0.79 9.58 22.70
CA ASN A 145 -0.45 10.24 23.97
C ASN A 145 0.59 11.38 23.80
N GLN A 146 1.08 11.62 22.58
CA GLN A 146 1.86 12.79 22.22
C GLN A 146 0.90 13.85 21.63
N GLY A 147 0.51 14.83 22.43
CA GLY A 147 -0.59 15.77 22.14
C GLY A 147 -0.53 16.47 20.77
N LEU A 148 -1.71 16.76 20.20
CA LEU A 148 -1.86 17.47 18.93
C LEU A 148 -1.89 19.00 19.17
N PRO A 149 -0.96 19.79 18.60
CA PRO A 149 -1.04 21.25 18.63
C PRO A 149 -2.08 21.76 17.61
N ASP A 150 -2.81 22.82 17.98
CA ASP A 150 -3.77 23.59 17.16
C ASP A 150 -4.99 22.83 16.60
N PHE A 151 -5.99 22.61 17.45
CA PHE A 151 -7.28 22.01 17.07
C PHE A 151 -8.22 23.03 16.40
N SER A 152 -8.45 22.90 15.08
CA SER A 152 -9.58 23.52 14.39
C SER A 152 -10.48 22.43 13.80
N GLY A 153 -11.77 22.44 14.14
CA GLY A 153 -12.72 21.38 13.74
C GLY A 153 -12.85 21.19 12.23
N TRP A 154 -12.78 22.28 11.44
CA TRP A 154 -12.85 22.20 9.97
C TRP A 154 -11.58 21.60 9.35
N ARG A 155 -10.40 22.05 9.78
CA ARG A 155 -9.11 21.48 9.34
C ARG A 155 -9.04 19.99 9.69
N TYR A 156 -9.41 19.65 10.92
CA TYR A 156 -9.41 18.27 11.40
C TYR A 156 -10.42 17.39 10.63
N GLY A 157 -11.67 17.82 10.49
CA GLY A 157 -12.72 17.09 9.76
C GLY A 157 -12.40 16.89 8.28
N SER A 158 -11.87 17.92 7.62
CA SER A 158 -11.45 17.80 6.22
C SER A 158 -10.23 16.89 6.03
N GLY A 159 -9.32 16.83 7.00
CA GLY A 159 -8.21 15.87 6.98
C GLY A 159 -8.67 14.42 7.17
N ILE A 160 -9.66 14.17 8.05
CA ILE A 160 -10.30 12.85 8.16
C ILE A 160 -10.94 12.44 6.84
N ALA A 161 -11.70 13.34 6.21
CA ALA A 161 -12.32 13.06 4.91
C ALA A 161 -11.26 12.68 3.86
N LEU A 162 -10.14 13.40 3.80
CA LEU A 162 -9.02 13.08 2.90
C LEU A 162 -8.38 11.73 3.20
N ALA A 163 -8.20 11.38 4.48
CA ALA A 163 -7.68 10.06 4.88
C ALA A 163 -8.63 8.93 4.45
N LEU A 164 -9.95 9.13 4.57
CA LEU A 164 -10.95 8.17 4.09
C LEU A 164 -10.94 8.03 2.56
N VAL A 165 -10.82 9.12 1.82
CA VAL A 165 -10.64 9.07 0.36
C VAL A 165 -9.39 8.26 0.00
N SER A 166 -8.29 8.49 0.72
CA SER A 166 -7.05 7.73 0.54
C SER A 166 -7.27 6.22 0.76
N VAL A 167 -7.95 5.83 1.84
CA VAL A 167 -8.31 4.43 2.10
C VAL A 167 -9.14 3.83 0.95
N VAL A 168 -10.14 4.56 0.46
CA VAL A 168 -11.00 4.10 -0.64
C VAL A 168 -10.22 3.95 -1.93
N CYS A 169 -9.37 4.93 -2.29
CA CYS A 169 -8.51 4.88 -3.47
C CYS A 169 -7.59 3.66 -3.45
N TRP A 170 -6.95 3.41 -2.31
CA TRP A 170 -6.04 2.26 -2.16
C TRP A 170 -6.79 0.93 -2.19
N ALA A 171 -7.91 0.83 -1.47
CA ALA A 171 -8.74 -0.37 -1.49
C ALA A 171 -9.25 -0.66 -2.91
N TRP A 172 -9.71 0.36 -3.63
CA TRP A 172 -10.12 0.23 -5.03
C TRP A 172 -8.98 -0.26 -5.91
N TYR A 173 -7.80 0.34 -5.79
CA TYR A 173 -6.59 -0.09 -6.51
C TYR A 173 -6.28 -1.56 -6.23
N ALA A 174 -6.20 -1.97 -4.96
CA ALA A 174 -5.84 -3.33 -4.58
C ALA A 174 -6.85 -4.37 -5.14
N LEU A 175 -8.16 -4.08 -5.02
CA LEU A 175 -9.22 -4.96 -5.52
C LEU A 175 -9.21 -5.04 -7.05
N ARG A 176 -9.02 -3.92 -7.75
CA ARG A 176 -9.03 -3.87 -9.21
C ARG A 176 -7.76 -4.44 -9.81
N ASN A 177 -6.61 -4.21 -9.20
CA ASN A 177 -5.32 -4.80 -9.58
C ASN A 177 -5.34 -6.32 -9.43
N ALA A 178 -5.80 -6.82 -8.28
CA ALA A 178 -5.95 -8.25 -8.05
C ALA A 178 -6.93 -8.90 -9.04
N ARG A 179 -8.01 -8.21 -9.40
CA ARG A 179 -8.94 -8.67 -10.43
C ARG A 179 -8.29 -8.79 -11.80
N TRP A 180 -7.63 -7.74 -12.28
CA TRP A 180 -7.01 -7.75 -13.60
C TRP A 180 -6.01 -8.90 -13.73
N LEU A 181 -5.22 -9.14 -12.67
CA LEU A 181 -4.26 -10.25 -12.62
C LEU A 181 -4.91 -11.64 -12.64
N ARG A 182 -6.12 -11.79 -12.07
CA ARG A 182 -6.89 -13.04 -12.10
C ARG A 182 -7.65 -13.26 -13.40
N GLU A 183 -8.11 -12.19 -14.04
CA GLU A 183 -8.76 -12.24 -15.36
C GLU A 183 -7.75 -12.49 -16.49
N ASN A 184 -6.45 -12.25 -16.25
CA ASN A 184 -5.37 -12.45 -17.21
C ASN A 184 -4.26 -13.35 -16.63
N PRO A 185 -4.55 -14.64 -16.30
CA PRO A 185 -3.58 -15.55 -15.66
C PRO A 185 -2.37 -15.86 -16.56
N ASP A 186 -2.56 -15.77 -17.87
CA ASP A 186 -1.57 -15.90 -18.95
C ASP A 186 -0.57 -14.73 -18.99
N LYS A 187 -0.91 -13.57 -18.40
CA LYS A 187 0.00 -12.42 -18.33
C LYS A 187 0.88 -12.50 -17.08
N HIS A 188 2.19 -12.41 -17.29
CA HIS A 188 3.17 -12.52 -16.22
C HIS A 188 3.10 -11.32 -15.24
N PRO A 189 2.99 -11.53 -13.91
CA PRO A 189 2.91 -10.46 -12.90
C PRO A 189 3.99 -9.38 -12.97
N MET A 190 5.21 -9.78 -13.30
CA MET A 190 6.36 -8.87 -13.49
C MET A 190 6.16 -7.91 -14.66
N MET A 191 5.54 -8.36 -15.75
CA MET A 191 5.26 -7.51 -16.91
C MET A 191 4.24 -6.44 -16.53
N TRP A 192 3.22 -6.82 -15.76
CA TRP A 192 2.21 -5.90 -15.26
C TRP A 192 2.78 -4.85 -14.29
N ALA A 193 3.61 -5.28 -13.33
CA ALA A 193 4.31 -4.36 -12.43
C ALA A 193 5.22 -3.38 -13.20
N THR A 194 5.91 -3.87 -14.24
CA THR A 194 6.77 -3.04 -15.10
C THR A 194 5.92 -2.03 -15.90
N ALA A 195 4.77 -2.44 -16.44
CA ALA A 195 3.86 -1.53 -17.14
C ALA A 195 3.34 -0.41 -16.22
N GLN A 196 2.93 -0.75 -14.99
CA GLN A 196 2.53 0.25 -13.99
C GLN A 196 3.67 1.21 -13.65
N ALA A 197 4.90 0.70 -13.49
CA ALA A 197 6.08 1.51 -13.23
C ALA A 197 6.39 2.48 -14.39
N LEU A 198 6.32 2.01 -15.64
CA LEU A 198 6.51 2.85 -16.84
C LEU A 198 5.50 3.99 -16.92
N VAL A 199 4.23 3.70 -16.64
CA VAL A 199 3.18 4.72 -16.65
C VAL A 199 3.31 5.68 -15.46
N THR A 200 3.92 5.23 -14.36
CA THR A 200 4.21 6.09 -13.21
C THR A 200 5.32 7.10 -13.52
N LEU A 201 6.30 6.75 -14.36
CA LEU A 201 7.47 7.58 -14.68
C LEU A 201 7.13 9.02 -15.09
N PRO A 202 6.26 9.30 -16.09
CA PRO A 202 5.94 10.67 -16.45
C PRO A 202 5.27 11.41 -15.28
N VAL A 203 4.34 10.74 -14.59
CA VAL A 203 3.60 11.33 -13.46
C VAL A 203 4.54 11.70 -12.31
N SER A 204 5.46 10.80 -11.95
CA SER A 204 6.45 11.05 -10.89
C SER A 204 7.47 12.09 -11.28
N LEU A 205 7.87 12.16 -12.57
CA LEU A 205 8.75 13.22 -13.06
C LEU A 205 8.09 14.59 -12.94
N PHE A 206 6.85 14.75 -13.41
CA PHE A 206 6.09 15.99 -13.24
C PHE A 206 5.89 16.35 -11.77
N GLY A 207 5.52 15.36 -10.94
CA GLY A 207 5.37 15.55 -9.50
C GLY A 207 6.67 15.96 -8.81
N TYR A 208 7.81 15.40 -9.22
CA TYR A 208 9.13 15.73 -8.68
C TYR A 208 9.54 17.16 -9.04
N ILE A 209 9.33 17.57 -10.30
CA ILE A 209 9.61 18.93 -10.77
C ILE A 209 8.71 19.93 -10.03
N ALA A 210 7.41 19.65 -9.92
CA ALA A 210 6.47 20.49 -9.18
C ALA A 210 6.85 20.62 -7.70
N ALA A 211 7.27 19.52 -7.07
CA ALA A 211 7.76 19.53 -5.69
C ALA A 211 9.03 20.38 -5.54
N CYS A 212 9.99 20.29 -6.48
CA CYS A 212 11.19 21.13 -6.47
C CYS A 212 10.82 22.62 -6.63
N MET A 213 9.94 22.96 -7.56
CA MET A 213 9.49 24.36 -7.74
C MET A 213 8.79 24.91 -6.50
N TRP A 214 7.92 24.11 -5.88
CA TRP A 214 7.19 24.48 -4.67
C TRP A 214 8.12 24.64 -3.45
N LEU A 215 9.14 23.78 -3.33
CA LEU A 215 10.16 23.89 -2.27
C LEU A 215 11.07 25.10 -2.50
N ASN A 216 11.48 25.37 -3.74
CA ASN A 216 12.28 26.54 -4.07
C ASN A 216 11.58 27.86 -3.68
N GLY A 217 10.25 27.90 -3.77
CA GLY A 217 9.44 29.07 -3.39
C GLY A 217 9.20 29.23 -1.89
N GLN A 218 9.34 28.18 -1.08
CA GLN A 218 9.09 28.22 0.37
C GLN A 218 10.35 28.12 1.23
N THR A 219 11.39 27.48 0.72
CA THR A 219 12.59 27.15 1.47
C THR A 219 13.79 27.27 0.53
N SER A 220 14.24 28.51 0.32
CA SER A 220 15.36 28.84 -0.58
C SER A 220 16.66 28.13 -0.22
N ASP A 221 16.84 27.75 1.04
CA ASP A 221 18.07 27.11 1.55
C ASP A 221 18.07 25.59 1.41
N PHE A 222 16.96 24.97 0.95
CA PHE A 222 16.94 23.53 0.70
C PHE A 222 17.70 23.22 -0.60
N ALA A 223 18.79 22.43 -0.50
CA ALA A 223 19.66 22.11 -1.63
C ALA A 223 18.97 21.22 -2.68
N LEU A 224 18.18 21.82 -3.58
CA LEU A 224 17.50 21.12 -4.66
C LEU A 224 18.48 20.72 -5.79
N PRO A 225 18.19 19.65 -6.56
CA PRO A 225 17.00 18.81 -6.50
C PRO A 225 17.12 17.60 -5.56
N PHE A 226 18.31 17.30 -5.03
CA PHE A 226 18.61 16.06 -4.31
C PHE A 226 18.72 16.19 -2.80
N GLY A 227 18.43 17.38 -2.26
CA GLY A 227 18.53 17.70 -0.84
C GLY A 227 19.96 17.81 -0.32
N PRO A 228 20.11 18.01 1.00
CA PRO A 228 21.40 18.26 1.67
C PRO A 228 22.35 17.06 1.69
N ARG A 229 21.83 15.84 1.48
CA ARG A 229 22.57 14.56 1.54
C ARG A 229 22.29 13.71 0.29
N PRO A 230 22.69 14.18 -0.91
CA PRO A 230 22.25 13.62 -2.17
C PRO A 230 22.59 12.13 -2.34
N GLY A 231 23.79 11.70 -1.93
CA GLY A 231 24.21 10.30 -2.04
C GLY A 231 23.35 9.33 -1.21
N VAL A 232 23.03 9.72 0.04
CA VAL A 232 22.17 8.92 0.93
C VAL A 232 20.74 8.88 0.38
N PHE A 233 20.22 10.03 -0.05
CA PHE A 233 18.87 10.13 -0.61
C PHE A 233 18.72 9.30 -1.89
N ILE A 234 19.62 9.44 -2.86
CA ILE A 234 19.56 8.68 -4.13
C ILE A 234 19.68 7.18 -3.86
N GLY A 235 20.66 6.75 -3.04
CA GLY A 235 20.84 5.34 -2.69
C GLY A 235 19.61 4.74 -2.01
N LEU A 236 19.02 5.49 -1.07
CA LEU A 236 17.81 5.08 -0.36
C LEU A 236 16.59 5.02 -1.29
N MET A 237 16.39 6.01 -2.15
CA MET A 237 15.28 6.02 -3.12
C MET A 237 15.39 4.86 -4.10
N ILE A 238 16.60 4.53 -4.56
CA ILE A 238 16.83 3.35 -5.41
C ILE A 238 16.53 2.06 -4.63
N ALA A 239 17.03 1.92 -3.40
CA ALA A 239 16.80 0.73 -2.59
C ALA A 239 15.30 0.51 -2.32
N ILE A 240 14.58 1.55 -1.90
CA ILE A 240 13.13 1.49 -1.65
C ILE A 240 12.34 1.31 -2.96
N ALA A 241 12.78 1.89 -4.07
CA ALA A 241 12.16 1.67 -5.38
C ALA A 241 12.25 0.19 -5.79
N VAL A 242 13.44 -0.41 -5.66
CA VAL A 242 13.66 -1.82 -6.01
C VAL A 242 12.92 -2.74 -5.03
N LEU A 243 13.20 -2.62 -3.73
CA LEU A 243 12.71 -3.56 -2.72
C LEU A 243 11.21 -3.38 -2.50
N CYS A 244 10.77 -2.18 -2.11
CA CYS A 244 9.36 -1.95 -1.75
C CYS A 244 8.48 -1.90 -3.00
N SER A 245 8.91 -1.21 -4.05
CA SER A 245 8.01 -0.83 -5.14
C SER A 245 8.01 -1.81 -6.31
N TRP A 246 9.15 -2.44 -6.62
CA TRP A 246 9.23 -3.44 -7.68
C TRP A 246 9.12 -4.88 -7.17
N VAL A 247 10.01 -5.29 -6.26
CA VAL A 247 10.01 -6.66 -5.69
C VAL A 247 8.76 -6.86 -4.83
N GLY A 248 8.41 -5.91 -3.96
CA GLY A 248 7.20 -5.95 -3.16
C GLY A 248 5.94 -6.06 -4.02
N ALA A 249 5.81 -5.25 -5.08
CA ALA A 249 4.69 -5.34 -6.01
C ALA A 249 4.66 -6.65 -6.80
N LEU A 250 5.82 -7.19 -7.20
CA LEU A 250 5.92 -8.51 -7.83
C LEU A 250 5.37 -9.59 -6.91
N CYS A 251 5.88 -9.67 -5.67
CA CYS A 251 5.44 -10.64 -4.67
C CYS A 251 3.93 -10.49 -4.40
N TRP A 252 3.44 -9.26 -4.26
CA TRP A 252 2.02 -9.00 -4.07
C TRP A 252 1.15 -9.43 -5.26
N ASN A 253 1.60 -9.16 -6.49
CA ASN A 253 0.89 -9.55 -7.70
C ASN A 253 0.84 -11.08 -7.85
N VAL A 254 1.93 -11.78 -7.53
CA VAL A 254 1.95 -13.25 -7.49
C VAL A 254 1.01 -13.78 -6.40
N ALA A 255 0.99 -13.17 -5.21
CA ALA A 255 0.04 -13.52 -4.16
C ALA A 255 -1.42 -13.28 -4.62
N SER A 256 -1.68 -12.18 -5.31
CA SER A 256 -3.00 -11.79 -5.83
C SER A 256 -3.57 -12.76 -6.87
N GLN A 257 -2.70 -13.37 -7.68
CA GLN A 257 -3.09 -14.45 -8.60
C GLN A 257 -3.37 -15.76 -7.87
N LYS A 258 -2.62 -16.05 -6.80
CA LYS A 258 -2.69 -17.33 -6.09
C LYS A 258 -3.72 -17.37 -4.95
N LEU A 259 -4.22 -16.22 -4.50
CA LEU A 259 -5.13 -16.11 -3.36
C LEU A 259 -6.40 -15.31 -3.72
N PRO A 260 -7.57 -15.70 -3.17
CA PRO A 260 -8.78 -14.88 -3.20
C PRO A 260 -8.56 -13.53 -2.50
N THR A 261 -9.20 -12.47 -3.02
CA THR A 261 -9.02 -11.10 -2.50
C THR A 261 -9.42 -10.95 -1.04
N VAL A 262 -10.40 -11.75 -0.61
CA VAL A 262 -10.91 -11.76 0.77
C VAL A 262 -9.85 -12.28 1.76
N ILE A 263 -8.97 -13.20 1.33
CA ILE A 263 -7.85 -13.68 2.14
C ILE A 263 -6.65 -12.73 2.01
N LEU A 264 -6.46 -12.16 0.81
CA LEU A 264 -5.35 -11.27 0.51
C LEU A 264 -5.40 -9.98 1.36
N GLY A 265 -6.58 -9.39 1.56
CA GLY A 265 -6.75 -8.15 2.32
C GLY A 265 -6.16 -8.19 3.75
N PRO A 266 -6.54 -9.16 4.59
CA PRO A 266 -5.97 -9.34 5.92
C PRO A 266 -4.45 -9.51 5.94
N LEU A 267 -3.84 -10.05 4.89
CA LEU A 267 -2.39 -10.27 4.82
C LEU A 267 -1.58 -8.96 4.69
N ILE A 268 -2.23 -7.83 4.42
CA ILE A 268 -1.59 -6.50 4.45
C ILE A 268 -1.09 -6.16 5.86
N VAL A 269 -1.65 -6.77 6.92
CA VAL A 269 -1.12 -6.64 8.29
C VAL A 269 0.38 -6.94 8.36
N PHE A 270 0.93 -7.79 7.50
CA PHE A 270 2.37 -8.07 7.49
C PHE A 270 3.21 -6.83 7.18
N GLU A 271 2.71 -5.88 6.38
CA GLU A 271 3.38 -4.59 6.17
C GLU A 271 3.48 -3.80 7.48
N THR A 272 2.36 -3.71 8.22
CA THR A 272 2.33 -3.01 9.50
C THR A 272 3.25 -3.68 10.52
N LEU A 273 3.21 -5.01 10.62
CA LEU A 273 4.08 -5.77 11.52
C LEU A 273 5.56 -5.60 11.19
N ALA A 274 5.92 -5.63 9.90
CA ALA A 274 7.28 -5.39 9.44
C ALA A 274 7.73 -3.96 9.72
N GLY A 275 6.88 -2.97 9.45
CA GLY A 275 7.15 -1.56 9.74
C GLY A 275 7.41 -1.30 11.23
N LEU A 276 6.57 -1.86 12.11
CA LEU A 276 6.78 -1.81 13.56
C LEU A 276 8.12 -2.47 13.95
N LEU A 277 8.37 -3.68 13.46
CA LEU A 277 9.61 -4.41 13.74
C LEU A 277 10.85 -3.59 13.36
N TYR A 278 10.88 -3.05 12.14
CA TYR A 278 12.03 -2.26 11.68
C TYR A 278 12.19 -0.96 12.45
N THR A 279 11.08 -0.31 12.83
CA THR A 279 11.12 0.91 13.64
C THR A 279 11.69 0.64 15.03
N PHE A 280 11.26 -0.42 15.71
CA PHE A 280 11.78 -0.76 17.05
C PHE A 280 13.24 -1.23 17.01
N ILE A 281 13.63 -1.99 15.98
CA ILE A 281 15.05 -2.36 15.78
C ILE A 281 15.91 -1.10 15.62
N LEU A 282 15.46 -0.13 14.82
CA LEU A 282 16.23 1.11 14.57
C LEU A 282 16.26 2.04 15.78
N ARG A 283 15.21 2.03 16.61
CA ARG A 283 15.17 2.82 17.85
C ARG A 283 15.94 2.15 19.00
N GLU A 284 16.35 0.89 18.84
CA GLU A 284 16.93 0.07 19.92
C GLU A 284 16.04 0.00 21.18
N GLU A 285 14.72 0.11 20.98
CA GLU A 285 13.73 0.18 22.05
C GLU A 285 12.81 -1.05 22.05
N PHE A 286 12.42 -1.49 23.24
CA PHE A 286 11.39 -2.52 23.37
C PHE A 286 9.99 -1.93 23.14
N PRO A 287 9.13 -2.59 22.34
CA PRO A 287 7.77 -2.13 22.13
C PRO A 287 7.00 -2.07 23.46
N PRO A 288 6.21 -1.01 23.69
CA PRO A 288 5.31 -0.93 24.84
C PRO A 288 4.38 -2.14 24.92
N LEU A 289 3.95 -2.51 26.14
CA LEU A 289 3.06 -3.67 26.35
C LEU A 289 1.76 -3.58 25.53
N LEU A 290 1.25 -2.36 25.30
CA LEU A 290 0.08 -2.12 24.45
C LEU A 290 0.34 -2.41 22.97
N THR A 291 1.54 -2.11 22.49
CA THR A 291 1.96 -2.44 21.12
C THR A 291 2.13 -3.95 20.96
N VAL A 292 2.70 -4.63 21.96
CA VAL A 292 2.85 -6.10 21.96
C VAL A 292 1.49 -6.80 21.95
N SER A 293 0.54 -6.34 22.77
CA SER A 293 -0.82 -6.90 22.77
C SER A 293 -1.54 -6.64 21.44
N GLY A 294 -1.36 -5.45 20.85
CA GLY A 294 -1.86 -5.14 19.52
C GLY A 294 -1.29 -6.05 18.42
N ILE A 295 0.03 -6.30 18.43
CA ILE A 295 0.69 -7.25 17.52
C ILE A 295 0.11 -8.66 17.67
N ALA A 296 -0.10 -9.12 18.91
CA ALA A 296 -0.68 -10.43 19.17
C ALA A 296 -2.11 -10.54 18.60
N LEU A 297 -2.94 -9.52 18.80
CA LEU A 297 -4.30 -9.47 18.26
C LEU A 297 -4.32 -9.47 16.72
N LEU A 298 -3.42 -8.72 16.08
CA LEU A 298 -3.27 -8.72 14.63
C LEU A 298 -2.91 -10.11 14.09
N MET A 299 -1.94 -10.77 14.73
CA MET A 299 -1.53 -12.13 14.34
C MET A 299 -2.67 -13.14 14.49
N VAL A 300 -3.40 -13.10 15.61
CA VAL A 300 -4.57 -13.98 15.83
C VAL A 300 -5.66 -13.71 14.78
N GLY A 301 -5.97 -12.43 14.51
CA GLY A 301 -6.95 -12.03 13.50
C GLY A 301 -6.59 -12.53 12.10
N VAL A 302 -5.32 -12.39 11.68
CA VAL A 302 -4.84 -12.92 10.39
C VAL A 302 -4.97 -14.44 10.33
N VAL A 303 -4.58 -15.16 11.38
CA VAL A 303 -4.70 -16.62 11.43
C VAL A 303 -6.14 -17.07 11.28
N ILE A 304 -7.09 -16.41 11.96
CA ILE A 304 -8.53 -16.71 11.83
C ILE A 304 -9.01 -16.42 10.40
N ALA A 305 -8.64 -15.27 9.82
CA ALA A 305 -9.03 -14.90 8.47
C ALA A 305 -8.50 -15.89 7.40
N VAL A 306 -7.25 -16.33 7.51
CA VAL A 306 -6.65 -17.30 6.59
C VAL A 306 -7.26 -18.69 6.75
N ARG A 307 -7.63 -19.08 7.97
CA ARG A 307 -8.31 -20.36 8.24
C ARG A 307 -9.77 -20.36 7.79
N ALA A 308 -10.39 -19.20 7.64
CA ALA A 308 -11.75 -19.08 7.13
C ALA A 308 -11.80 -19.45 5.64
N LYS A 309 -12.14 -20.71 5.36
CA LYS A 309 -12.27 -21.20 3.97
C LYS A 309 -13.41 -20.45 3.25
N PRO A 310 -13.15 -19.88 2.05
CA PRO A 310 -14.21 -19.32 1.20
C PRO A 310 -15.23 -20.40 0.84
N GLN A 311 -16.52 -20.08 0.89
CA GLN A 311 -17.53 -20.95 0.30
C GLN A 311 -17.47 -20.76 -1.22
N LYS A 312 -17.27 -21.85 -1.97
CA LYS A 312 -17.30 -21.82 -3.44
C LYS A 312 -18.67 -21.26 -3.90
N PRO A 313 -18.72 -20.43 -4.95
CA PRO A 313 -20.00 -20.02 -5.53
C PRO A 313 -20.81 -21.27 -5.89
N SER A 314 -22.05 -21.35 -5.44
CA SER A 314 -22.99 -22.36 -5.92
C SER A 314 -23.20 -22.11 -7.41
N VAL A 315 -22.72 -23.02 -8.25
CA VAL A 315 -23.01 -23.00 -9.69
C VAL A 315 -24.51 -23.22 -9.81
N VAL A 316 -25.27 -22.16 -10.07
CA VAL A 316 -26.68 -22.31 -10.48
C VAL A 316 -26.62 -22.90 -11.88
N VAL A 317 -26.82 -24.21 -11.98
CA VAL A 317 -27.04 -24.87 -13.26
C VAL A 317 -28.32 -24.27 -13.81
N VAL A 318 -28.20 -23.42 -14.83
CA VAL A 318 -29.36 -22.97 -15.60
C VAL A 318 -29.88 -24.20 -16.31
N SER A 319 -30.95 -24.80 -15.77
CA SER A 319 -31.72 -25.82 -16.46
C SER A 319 -32.22 -25.18 -17.75
N GLN A 320 -31.69 -25.61 -18.90
CA GLN A 320 -32.29 -25.29 -20.18
C GLN A 320 -33.64 -26.00 -20.21
N SER A 321 -34.72 -25.23 -20.09
CA SER A 321 -36.10 -25.65 -20.36
C SER A 321 -36.44 -25.38 -21.83
#